data_AF-A0A2E3C1T9-F1
#
_entry.id   AF-A0A2E3C1T9-F1
#
_cell.length_a   1.000
_cell.length_b   1.000
_cell.length_c   1.000
_cell.angle_alpha   90.00
_cell.angle_beta   90.00
_cell.angle_gamma   90.00
#
_symmetry.space_group_name_H-M   'P 1'
#
loop_
_entity.id
_entity.type
_entity.pdbx_description
1 polymer ?
#
loop_
_entity_poly.entity_id
_entity_poly.type
_entity_poly.pdbx_seq_one_letter_code
_entity_poly.pdbx_strand_id
1 'polypeptide(L)'
;MWAKVIGLTTAAGLCLAAVPAYSMDSETMTEIRRLDQNMSDLNRKMESIMRDIRELQRGIDKIGKESSLASKNAEETSDALTRTQNTDIANLVAVDKQIAQRLNALAKHMEEQTPTWNWGSETRSCDDVGKHQQIQSVRSADGQFTLRYLCFDGRPLHLGTEVNLPPQ
;
A
#
# COMPACT_ATOMS: atom_id res chain seq x y z
N MET A 1 52.95 21.56 -3.46
CA MET A 1 54.29 21.91 -3.97
C MET A 1 54.21 21.80 -5.48
N TRP A 2 53.90 22.89 -6.20
CA TRP A 2 54.85 23.89 -6.71
C TRP A 2 55.88 23.31 -7.68
N ALA A 3 55.60 23.55 -8.97
CA ALA A 3 56.51 23.96 -10.04
C ALA A 3 57.80 23.16 -10.30
N LYS A 4 57.89 22.62 -11.52
CA LYS A 4 59.08 22.74 -12.37
C LYS A 4 58.66 22.74 -13.85
N VAL A 5 58.22 23.92 -14.29
CA VAL A 5 58.28 24.34 -15.69
C VAL A 5 59.34 25.43 -15.70
N ILE A 6 60.39 25.28 -16.53
CA ILE A 6 61.13 26.31 -17.26
C ILE A 6 62.40 25.65 -17.82
N GLY A 7 62.59 25.81 -19.13
CA GLY A 7 63.92 25.90 -19.72
C GLY A 7 64.29 24.80 -20.71
N LEU A 8 63.86 24.92 -21.97
CA LEU A 8 64.83 25.22 -23.02
C LEU A 8 64.13 25.72 -24.29
N THR A 9 64.49 26.93 -24.64
CA THR A 9 64.17 27.66 -25.86
C THR A 9 65.01 27.17 -27.05
N THR A 10 64.49 27.43 -28.26
CA THR A 10 65.24 27.76 -29.49
C THR A 10 66.14 26.69 -30.13
N ALA A 11 65.59 25.93 -31.08
CA ALA A 11 66.25 25.55 -32.34
C ALA A 11 65.24 24.89 -33.31
N ALA A 12 64.37 25.68 -33.93
CA ALA A 12 63.59 25.25 -35.10
C ALA A 12 63.38 26.42 -36.05
N GLY A 13 64.47 27.14 -36.34
CA GLY A 13 64.60 27.97 -37.53
C GLY A 13 65.31 27.14 -38.60
N LEU A 14 64.83 27.28 -39.85
CA LEU A 14 65.34 26.67 -41.08
C LEU A 14 65.10 25.16 -41.24
N CYS A 15 63.94 24.83 -41.82
CA CYS A 15 63.84 24.00 -43.02
C CYS A 15 62.48 24.26 -43.69
N LEU A 16 62.26 25.51 -44.14
CA LEU A 16 61.36 25.77 -45.26
C LEU A 16 62.09 25.35 -46.56
N ALA A 17 62.45 24.07 -46.63
CA ALA A 17 62.91 23.47 -47.87
C ALA A 17 61.67 23.01 -48.61
N ALA A 18 61.33 23.77 -49.65
CA ALA A 18 60.46 23.43 -50.76
C ALA A 18 59.78 22.07 -50.64
N VAL A 19 58.53 22.06 -50.15
CA VAL A 19 57.60 20.98 -50.51
C VAL A 19 57.60 21.00 -52.04
N PRO A 20 58.00 19.93 -52.74
CA PRO A 20 57.88 19.91 -54.18
C PRO A 20 56.41 20.17 -54.42
N ALA A 21 56.10 21.17 -55.25
CA ALA A 21 54.80 21.27 -55.88
C ALA A 21 54.65 20.04 -56.78
N TYR A 22 54.49 18.86 -56.17
CA TYR A 22 53.76 17.77 -56.78
C TYR A 22 52.44 18.41 -57.14
N SER A 23 52.14 18.43 -58.43
CA SER A 23 50.76 18.49 -58.89
C SER A 23 50.00 17.49 -58.03
N MET A 24 49.32 17.98 -56.98
CA MET A 24 48.37 17.16 -56.26
C MET A 24 47.35 16.79 -57.32
N ASP A 25 47.48 15.57 -57.83
CA ASP A 25 46.52 15.03 -58.78
C ASP A 25 45.14 15.29 -58.20
N SER A 26 44.22 15.75 -59.04
CA SER A 26 42.87 16.13 -58.58
C SER A 26 42.23 15.07 -57.69
N GLU A 27 42.58 13.80 -57.92
CA GLU A 27 42.23 12.64 -57.11
C GLU A 27 42.70 12.76 -55.65
N THR A 28 43.97 13.10 -55.39
CA THR A 28 44.51 13.30 -54.03
C THR A 28 43.80 14.42 -53.28
N MET A 29 43.44 15.52 -53.95
CA MET A 29 42.65 16.59 -53.34
C MET A 29 41.19 16.18 -53.06
N THR A 30 40.59 15.34 -53.92
CA THR A 30 39.24 14.80 -53.65
C THR A 30 39.23 13.82 -52.48
N GLU A 31 40.28 13.00 -52.32
CA GLU A 31 40.43 12.10 -51.19
C GLU A 31 40.60 12.85 -49.87
N ILE A 32 41.42 13.90 -49.85
CA ILE A 32 41.58 14.75 -48.66
C ILE A 32 40.24 15.39 -48.26
N ARG A 33 39.46 15.90 -49.22
CA ARG A 33 38.13 16.45 -48.93
C ARG A 33 37.16 15.41 -48.39
N ARG A 34 37.20 14.17 -48.89
CA ARG A 34 36.39 13.06 -48.35
C ARG A 34 36.82 12.67 -46.94
N LEU A 35 38.12 12.64 -46.67
CA LEU A 35 38.65 12.37 -45.33
C LEU A 35 38.24 13.45 -44.33
N ASP A 36 38.28 14.72 -44.74
CA ASP A 36 37.88 15.86 -43.90
C ASP A 36 36.37 15.84 -43.60
N GLN A 37 35.54 15.50 -44.60
CA GLN A 37 34.11 15.27 -44.40
C GLN A 37 33.84 14.12 -43.44
N ASN A 38 34.53 12.99 -43.61
CA ASN A 38 34.41 11.83 -42.72
C ASN A 38 34.86 12.16 -41.29
N MET A 39 35.92 12.95 -41.11
CA MET A 39 36.35 13.43 -39.80
C MET A 39 35.33 14.36 -39.16
N SER A 40 34.73 15.27 -39.94
CA SER A 40 33.66 16.16 -39.46
C SER A 40 32.45 15.36 -38.97
N ASP A 41 32.02 14.36 -39.75
CA ASP A 41 30.91 13.48 -39.39
C ASP A 41 31.23 12.62 -38.16
N LEU A 42 32.47 12.13 -38.05
CA LEU A 42 32.91 11.39 -36.87
C LEU A 42 32.88 12.27 -35.61
N ASN A 43 33.35 13.51 -35.69
CA ASN A 43 33.30 14.45 -34.57
C ASN A 43 31.86 14.77 -34.16
N ARG A 44 30.95 14.98 -35.11
CA ARG A 44 29.52 15.20 -34.82
C ARG A 44 28.90 13.99 -34.12
N LYS A 45 29.20 12.77 -34.57
CA LYS A 45 28.75 11.54 -33.92
C LYS A 45 29.31 11.41 -32.51
N MET A 46 30.59 11.73 -32.32
CA MET A 46 31.23 11.70 -31.01
C MET A 46 30.61 12.71 -30.03
N GLU A 47 30.29 13.92 -30.49
CA GLU A 47 29.57 14.90 -29.69
C GLU A 47 28.16 14.43 -29.31
N SER A 48 27.43 13.80 -30.23
CA SER A 48 26.12 13.21 -29.93
C SER A 48 26.23 12.14 -28.86
N ILE A 49 27.15 11.18 -29.02
CA ILE A 49 27.37 10.11 -28.04
C ILE A 49 27.75 10.70 -26.68
N MET A 50 28.58 11.74 -26.63
CA MET A 50 28.92 12.40 -25.36
C MET A 50 27.70 13.07 -24.70
N ARG A 51 26.75 13.60 -25.47
CA ARG A 51 25.49 14.12 -24.92
C ARG A 51 24.64 12.99 -24.36
N ASP A 52 24.47 11.90 -25.11
CA ASP A 52 23.70 10.73 -24.70
C ASP A 52 24.26 10.11 -23.41
N ILE A 53 25.59 10.00 -23.30
CA ILE A 53 26.27 9.52 -22.09
C ILE A 53 25.93 10.40 -20.88
N ARG A 54 25.92 11.73 -21.03
CA ARG A 54 25.58 12.65 -19.92
C ARG A 54 24.11 12.52 -19.53
N GLU A 55 23.21 12.32 -20.49
CA GLU A 55 21.80 12.10 -20.21
C GLU A 55 21.58 10.77 -19.49
N LEU A 56 22.25 9.71 -19.92
CA LEU A 56 22.23 8.41 -19.24
C LEU A 56 22.79 8.50 -17.82
N GLN A 57 23.90 9.23 -17.60
CA GLN A 57 24.45 9.47 -16.27
C GLN A 57 23.42 10.16 -15.35
N ARG A 58 22.76 11.22 -15.84
CA ARG A 58 21.69 11.89 -15.08
C ARG A 58 20.51 10.97 -14.81
N GLY A 59 20.16 10.11 -15.76
CA GLY A 59 19.13 9.08 -15.60
C GLY A 59 19.48 8.08 -14.51
N ILE A 60 20.71 7.58 -14.49
CA ILE A 60 21.23 6.66 -13.46
C ILE A 60 21.19 7.33 -12.09
N ASP A 61 21.65 8.58 -11.97
CA ASP A 61 21.61 9.32 -10.70
C ASP A 61 20.18 9.49 -10.18
N LYS A 62 19.22 9.75 -11.07
CA LYS A 62 17.80 9.87 -10.73
C LYS A 62 17.23 8.54 -10.25
N ILE A 63 17.49 7.46 -10.98
CA ILE A 63 17.05 6.11 -10.60
C ILE A 63 17.67 5.69 -9.26
N GLY A 64 18.95 6.03 -9.02
CA GLY A 64 19.60 5.77 -7.73
C GLY A 64 18.92 6.47 -6.56
N LYS A 65 18.50 7.74 -6.75
CA LYS A 65 17.74 8.48 -5.74
C LYS A 65 16.35 7.89 -5.50
N GLU A 66 15.64 7.55 -6.56
CA GLU A 66 14.32 6.92 -6.48
C GLU A 66 14.39 5.55 -5.82
N SER A 67 15.41 4.75 -6.13
CA SER A 67 15.67 3.46 -5.48
C SER A 67 15.97 3.61 -3.99
N SER A 68 16.75 4.63 -3.59
CA SER A 68 17.03 4.89 -2.18
C SER A 68 15.77 5.31 -1.42
N LEU A 69 14.93 6.15 -2.04
CA LEU A 69 13.65 6.55 -1.46
C LEU A 69 12.70 5.35 -1.33
N ALA A 70 12.62 4.51 -2.37
CA ALA A 70 11.81 3.29 -2.35
C ALA A 70 12.27 2.32 -1.24
N SER A 71 13.58 2.17 -1.04
CA SER A 71 14.13 1.35 0.04
C SER A 71 13.70 1.86 1.42
N LYS A 72 13.79 3.17 1.66
CA LYS A 72 13.35 3.78 2.92
C LYS A 72 11.86 3.57 3.16
N ASN A 73 11.04 3.79 2.14
CA ASN A 73 9.60 3.58 2.26
C ASN A 73 9.27 2.10 2.55
N ALA A 74 10.02 1.16 1.98
CA ALA A 74 9.87 -0.27 2.25
C ALA A 74 10.24 -0.62 3.69
N GLU A 75 11.33 -0.05 4.22
CA GLU A 75 11.72 -0.20 5.63
C GLU A 75 10.65 0.34 6.57
N GLU A 76 10.16 1.56 6.35
CA GLU A 76 9.09 2.17 7.15
C GLU A 76 7.80 1.34 7.13
N THR A 77 7.45 0.80 5.96
CA THR A 77 6.26 -0.06 5.81
C THR A 77 6.45 -1.39 6.53
N SER A 78 7.65 -1.98 6.47
CA SER A 78 8.01 -3.21 7.19
C SER A 78 7.93 -3.01 8.71
N ASP A 79 8.43 -1.89 9.22
CA ASP A 79 8.36 -1.55 10.63
C ASP A 79 6.92 -1.33 11.10
N ALA A 80 6.11 -0.62 10.29
CA ALA A 80 4.69 -0.42 10.57
C ALA A 80 3.92 -1.74 10.59
N LEU A 81 4.20 -2.65 9.65
CA LEU A 81 3.59 -3.97 9.60
C LEU A 81 3.98 -4.80 10.84
N THR A 82 5.26 -4.79 11.19
CA THR A 82 5.77 -5.50 12.37
C THR A 82 5.13 -4.98 13.65
N ARG A 83 4.98 -3.66 13.79
CA ARG A 83 4.26 -3.04 14.91
C ARG A 83 2.81 -3.48 14.96
N THR A 84 2.11 -3.44 13.83
CA THR A 84 0.69 -3.84 13.74
C THR A 84 0.51 -5.30 14.17
N GLN A 85 1.39 -6.20 13.70
CA GLN A 85 1.33 -7.61 14.06
C GLN A 85 1.62 -7.86 15.55
N ASN A 86 2.66 -7.21 16.09
CA ASN A 86 3.12 -7.48 17.45
C ASN A 86 2.26 -6.82 18.53
N THR A 87 1.74 -5.62 18.26
CA THR A 87 1.02 -4.84 19.26
C THR A 87 -0.48 -4.84 19.02
N ASP A 88 -0.92 -4.39 17.85
CA ASP A 88 -2.35 -4.15 17.62
C ASP A 88 -3.14 -5.46 17.51
N ILE A 89 -2.66 -6.43 16.72
CA ILE A 89 -3.33 -7.73 16.58
C ILE A 89 -3.33 -8.48 17.92
N ALA A 90 -2.20 -8.50 18.63
CA ALA A 90 -2.11 -9.16 19.92
C ALA A 90 -3.09 -8.53 20.95
N ASN A 91 -3.19 -7.21 20.98
CA ASN A 91 -4.12 -6.49 21.84
C ASN A 91 -5.58 -6.79 21.47
N LEU A 92 -5.93 -6.80 20.17
CA LEU A 92 -7.28 -7.13 19.72
C LEU A 92 -7.67 -8.57 20.09
N VAL A 93 -6.76 -9.54 19.92
CA VAL A 93 -6.99 -10.93 20.33
C VAL A 93 -7.19 -11.05 21.84
N ALA A 94 -6.44 -10.27 22.64
CA ALA A 94 -6.63 -10.25 24.08
C ALA A 94 -7.99 -9.67 24.49
N VAL A 95 -8.42 -8.58 23.84
CA VAL A 95 -9.74 -7.97 24.06
C VAL A 95 -10.86 -8.94 23.68
N ASP A 96 -10.76 -9.61 22.54
CA ASP A 96 -11.76 -10.59 22.09
C ASP A 96 -11.92 -11.75 23.08
N LYS A 97 -10.80 -12.31 23.56
CA LYS A 97 -10.83 -13.33 24.63
C LYS A 97 -11.49 -12.83 25.91
N GLN A 98 -11.23 -11.57 26.29
CA GLN A 98 -11.84 -10.98 27.48
C GLN A 98 -13.36 -10.79 27.31
N ILE A 99 -13.82 -10.36 26.13
CA ILE A 99 -15.24 -10.22 25.82
C ILE A 99 -15.93 -11.59 25.84
N ALA A 100 -15.33 -12.60 25.21
CA ALA A 100 -15.86 -13.97 25.22
C ALA A 100 -15.99 -14.53 26.66
N GLN A 101 -14.99 -14.31 27.50
CA GLN A 101 -15.05 -14.69 28.91
C GLN A 101 -16.16 -13.96 29.67
N ARG A 102 -16.33 -12.65 29.44
CA ARG A 102 -17.41 -11.86 30.06
C ARG A 102 -18.79 -12.32 29.60
N LEU A 103 -18.97 -12.62 28.32
CA LEU A 103 -20.23 -13.14 27.79
C LEU A 103 -20.57 -14.49 28.40
N ASN A 104 -19.61 -15.40 28.51
CA ASN A 104 -19.82 -16.70 29.15
C ASN A 104 -20.14 -16.56 30.64
N ALA A 105 -19.43 -15.69 31.36
CA ALA A 105 -19.70 -15.40 32.76
C ALA A 105 -21.10 -14.80 32.97
N LEU A 106 -21.52 -13.90 32.07
CA LEU A 106 -22.84 -13.28 32.11
C LEU A 106 -23.94 -14.28 31.78
N ALA A 107 -23.74 -15.17 30.79
CA ALA A 107 -24.66 -16.26 30.49
C ALA A 107 -24.84 -17.19 31.70
N LYS A 108 -23.75 -17.60 32.34
CA LYS A 108 -23.80 -18.42 33.56
C LYS A 108 -24.50 -17.70 34.71
N HIS A 109 -24.21 -16.41 34.91
CA HIS A 109 -24.86 -15.61 35.93
C HIS A 109 -26.35 -15.41 35.66
N MET A 110 -26.77 -15.31 34.40
CA MET A 110 -28.18 -15.32 34.00
C MET A 110 -28.84 -16.65 34.32
N GLU A 111 -28.21 -17.79 34.02
CA GLU A 111 -28.71 -19.13 34.38
C GLU A 111 -28.86 -19.31 35.90
N GLU A 112 -27.93 -18.75 36.70
CA GLU A 112 -27.92 -18.86 38.16
C GLU A 112 -28.92 -17.93 38.86
N GLN A 113 -29.07 -16.68 38.40
CA GLN A 113 -29.95 -15.68 39.05
C GLN A 113 -31.38 -15.69 38.54
N THR A 114 -31.57 -16.08 37.28
CA THR A 114 -32.88 -16.35 36.73
C THR A 114 -32.89 -17.81 36.34
N PRO A 115 -33.68 -18.71 36.96
CA PRO A 115 -34.02 -19.96 36.31
C PRO A 115 -34.71 -19.54 35.03
N THR A 116 -33.92 -19.45 33.95
CA THR A 116 -34.31 -18.76 32.76
C THR A 116 -35.30 -19.72 32.14
N TRP A 117 -36.58 -19.45 32.39
CA TRP A 117 -37.66 -20.22 31.83
C TRP A 117 -37.38 -20.29 30.33
N ASN A 118 -37.06 -21.51 29.89
CA ASN A 118 -36.75 -21.82 28.52
C ASN A 118 -38.02 -21.55 27.70
N TRP A 119 -38.13 -20.35 27.11
CA TRP A 119 -39.24 -20.03 26.18
C TRP A 119 -39.04 -20.63 24.78
N GLY A 120 -38.22 -21.67 24.66
CA GLY A 120 -38.13 -22.56 23.50
C GLY A 120 -39.19 -23.66 23.54
N SER A 121 -38.96 -24.80 22.88
CA SER A 121 -39.94 -25.88 22.65
C SER A 121 -40.65 -26.45 23.88
N GLU A 122 -40.23 -26.09 25.09
CA GLU A 122 -40.82 -26.51 26.37
C GLU A 122 -41.92 -25.56 26.89
N THR A 123 -42.21 -24.44 26.21
CA THR A 123 -43.21 -23.43 26.65
C THR A 123 -44.69 -23.75 26.48
N ARG A 124 -45.07 -25.02 26.42
CA ARG A 124 -46.49 -25.37 26.24
C ARG A 124 -47.35 -25.26 27.49
N SER A 125 -46.77 -25.00 28.66
CA SER A 125 -47.52 -24.83 29.92
C SER A 125 -47.31 -23.44 30.52
N CYS A 126 -48.38 -22.67 30.69
CA CYS A 126 -48.41 -21.42 31.47
C CYS A 126 -48.78 -21.71 32.95
N ASP A 127 -48.75 -22.97 33.40
CA ASP A 127 -49.29 -23.36 34.72
C ASP A 127 -48.52 -22.69 35.89
N ASP A 128 -47.22 -22.42 35.69
CA ASP A 128 -46.33 -21.86 36.70
C ASP A 128 -46.23 -20.32 36.68
N VAL A 129 -46.84 -19.64 35.70
CA VAL A 129 -46.67 -18.19 35.47
C VAL A 129 -47.60 -17.32 36.32
N GLY A 130 -48.55 -17.95 37.03
CA GLY A 130 -49.56 -17.25 37.83
C GLY A 130 -50.53 -16.41 36.98
N LYS A 131 -51.50 -15.75 37.61
CA LYS A 131 -52.61 -15.03 36.93
C LYS A 131 -52.18 -13.73 36.21
N HIS A 132 -50.89 -13.49 36.03
CA HIS A 132 -50.37 -12.19 35.62
C HIS A 132 -50.17 -12.15 34.11
N GLN A 133 -50.56 -11.04 33.47
CA GLN A 133 -50.35 -10.82 32.04
C GLN A 133 -48.88 -10.49 31.80
N GLN A 134 -48.16 -11.37 31.10
CA GLN A 134 -46.81 -11.09 30.64
C GLN A 134 -46.79 -11.09 29.11
N ILE A 135 -46.30 -9.99 28.54
CA ILE A 135 -46.23 -9.75 27.10
C ILE A 135 -44.76 -9.84 26.68
N GLN A 136 -44.46 -10.68 25.68
CA GLN A 136 -43.15 -10.70 25.04
C GLN A 136 -43.22 -10.06 23.64
N SER A 137 -42.43 -9.01 23.44
CA SER A 137 -42.09 -8.47 22.13
C SER A 137 -40.71 -8.98 21.73
N VAL A 138 -40.62 -9.73 20.63
CA VAL A 138 -39.33 -10.10 20.02
C VAL A 138 -38.99 -9.05 18.98
N ARG A 139 -37.76 -8.52 19.05
CA ARG A 139 -37.23 -7.58 18.06
C ARG A 139 -36.50 -8.37 16.98
N SER A 140 -36.99 -8.34 15.75
CA SER A 140 -36.29 -8.95 14.61
C SER A 140 -35.03 -8.15 14.27
N ALA A 141 -34.07 -8.79 13.59
CA ALA A 141 -32.87 -8.13 13.08
C ALA A 141 -33.21 -6.95 12.14
N ASP A 142 -34.40 -6.97 11.52
CA ASP A 142 -34.93 -5.93 10.64
C ASP A 142 -35.59 -4.75 11.38
N GLY A 143 -35.52 -4.71 12.72
CA GLY A 143 -36.12 -3.66 13.54
C GLY A 143 -37.63 -3.80 13.79
N GLN A 144 -38.27 -4.81 13.22
CA GLN A 144 -39.69 -5.12 13.45
C GLN A 144 -39.93 -5.67 14.86
N PHE A 145 -41.06 -5.28 15.45
CA PHE A 145 -41.54 -5.79 16.73
C PHE A 145 -42.67 -6.80 16.49
N THR A 146 -42.46 -8.05 16.91
CA THR A 146 -43.51 -9.06 16.92
C THR A 146 -43.86 -9.43 18.36
N LEU A 147 -45.12 -9.16 18.72
CA LEU A 147 -45.73 -9.69 19.94
C LEU A 147 -46.03 -11.15 19.67
N ARG A 148 -45.44 -12.08 20.43
CA ARG A 148 -45.59 -13.51 20.14
C ARG A 148 -46.62 -14.21 21.03
N TYR A 149 -46.72 -13.85 22.31
CA TYR A 149 -47.54 -14.57 23.29
C TYR A 149 -48.04 -13.68 24.42
N LEU A 150 -49.24 -14.00 24.93
CA LEU A 150 -49.82 -13.50 26.17
C LEU A 150 -50.31 -14.70 26.98
N CYS A 151 -49.79 -14.94 28.19
CA CYS A 151 -50.45 -15.87 29.13
C CYS A 151 -51.58 -15.09 29.82
N PHE A 152 -52.81 -15.57 29.69
CA PHE A 152 -53.97 -15.06 30.42
C PHE A 152 -54.67 -16.23 31.11
N ASP A 153 -54.77 -16.15 32.44
CA ASP A 153 -55.44 -17.17 33.26
C ASP A 153 -54.93 -18.61 33.02
N GLY A 154 -53.60 -18.78 33.01
CA GLY A 154 -52.96 -20.09 32.83
C GLY A 154 -53.03 -20.66 31.41
N ARG A 155 -53.55 -19.92 30.43
CA ARG A 155 -53.61 -20.34 29.03
C ARG A 155 -52.74 -19.47 28.13
N PRO A 156 -51.95 -20.07 27.21
CA PRO A 156 -51.22 -19.30 26.21
C PRO A 156 -52.20 -18.81 25.12
N LEU A 157 -52.31 -17.50 24.96
CA LEU A 157 -52.90 -16.88 23.79
C LEU A 157 -51.79 -16.52 22.80
N HIS A 158 -51.83 -17.16 21.63
CA HIS A 158 -50.99 -16.81 20.49
C HIS A 158 -51.55 -15.53 19.85
N LEU A 159 -50.91 -14.39 20.12
CA LEU A 159 -51.27 -13.13 19.49
C LEU A 159 -50.53 -13.03 18.16
N GLY A 160 -51.06 -13.70 17.14
CA GLY A 160 -50.54 -13.57 15.78
C GLY A 160 -50.95 -12.24 15.17
N THR A 161 -50.19 -11.17 15.41
CA THR A 161 -50.31 -9.93 14.64
C THR A 161 -48.97 -9.23 14.53
N GLU A 162 -48.41 -9.20 13.32
CA GLU A 162 -47.39 -8.24 12.92
C GLU A 162 -48.02 -6.84 12.94
N VAL A 163 -47.60 -6.00 13.88
CA VAL A 163 -48.07 -4.62 13.94
C VAL A 163 -47.04 -3.74 13.23
N ASN A 164 -47.33 -3.41 11.96
CA ASN A 164 -46.59 -2.42 11.19
C ASN A 164 -46.93 -1.02 11.75
N LEU A 165 -46.15 -0.51 12.70
CA LEU A 165 -46.21 0.90 13.08
C LEU A 165 -45.09 1.66 12.35
N PRO A 166 -45.42 2.65 11.51
CA PRO A 166 -44.41 3.53 10.91
C PRO A 166 -43.73 4.37 12.00
N PRO A 167 -42.45 4.75 11.80
CA PRO A 167 -41.66 5.46 12.81
C PRO A 167 -42.27 6.83 13.13
N GLN A 168 -42.40 7.15 14.43
CA GLN A 168 -42.53 8.51 14.95
C GLN A 168 -41.22 8.95 15.58
#